data_AF-A0A8C2Z213-F1
#
_entry.id   AF-A0A8C2Z213-F1
#
_cell.length_a   1.000
_cell.length_b   1.000
_cell.length_c   1.000
_cell.angle_alpha   90.00
_cell.angle_beta   90.00
_cell.angle_gamma   90.00
#
_symmetry.space_group_name_H-M   'P 1'
#
loop_
_entity.id
_entity.type
_entity.pdbx_description
1 polymer ?
#
loop_
_entity_poly.entity_id
_entity_poly.type
_entity_poly.pdbx_seq_one_letter_code
_entity_poly.pdbx_strand_id
1 'polypeptide(L)'
;MAVQPRGGCEHVVLRVAPDVTSVCVCLFVCLFVFPHRQDECYNYIKVLVPRNDETLFACGTNAFNPTCRNYKMSTLEQEGEEVVGQARCPFESRQSNVGLFAGGDFYSATMTDFLASDAVIYRSLGESSPVLRTVKYDSKWLREPHFLHAIDYGNYVYFFFSEIAVEYTTLGKVVFSRVARVCKNDNGGSPRVLERYWTSFLKARLNCSVPGDSFFYFDVLQSLTNVLQINRRPAVLGVFTTQANSITGSAVCAFYMDDIEKAFSGKFKEQRNSETAWTPVPEDQVPKPRPGCCAGEGSAAAYKSSTTFPDDTLTFIKSYPLMDESVPSVNDRPYFTRTTSRFKLTQIAVDTSAGPFKNYTVVFLGSDNGRVLKILASTEGANASFSTQLLEDVDVYNPDKCNVRGEDRRVLGLELDRDHHAVFVAFSGCVIRVPLSRCSDYEKKNGGFRRFGLGWTSVLGLGERVFGLGKRVFGLEDRVLGLGERVLGLRKRVFGLEDRVLGLGERVFGLQERVFGLEDRVLRLGKRVFGLQERVFCLEERVFGLEDRVLGLGERVFGLGKRVFGLEDRVLGLGERVFGLEDRVLGLGERVLGLRKRVFDLEDRVLGLGERVFGLRDRVLGLRKRVFGLIRKPPG
;
A
#
# COMPACT_ATOMS: atom_id res chain seq x y z
N MET A 1 -37.47 17.11 24.06
CA MET A 1 -37.45 15.83 24.82
C MET A 1 -36.01 15.38 24.94
N ALA A 2 -35.51 15.30 26.17
CA ALA A 2 -34.11 14.98 26.47
C ALA A 2 -33.84 13.48 26.25
N VAL A 3 -32.69 13.15 25.65
CA VAL A 3 -32.07 11.83 25.74
C VAL A 3 -30.59 12.04 26.06
N GLN A 4 -30.18 11.53 27.23
CA GLN A 4 -28.80 11.52 27.72
C GLN A 4 -27.90 10.61 26.85
N PRO A 5 -26.61 10.92 26.72
CA PRO A 5 -25.64 10.05 26.06
C PRO A 5 -25.22 8.94 27.03
N ARG A 6 -25.55 7.69 26.73
CA ARG A 6 -24.87 6.54 27.33
C ARG A 6 -23.68 6.18 26.47
N GLY A 7 -22.50 6.24 27.07
CA GLY A 7 -21.25 5.84 26.46
C GLY A 7 -21.28 4.39 25.98
N GLY A 8 -21.16 4.24 24.67
CA GLY A 8 -20.71 3.05 23.99
C GLY A 8 -19.98 3.56 22.75
N CYS A 9 -18.83 2.99 22.43
CA CYS A 9 -18.24 3.21 21.11
C CYS A 9 -19.27 2.74 20.07
N GLU A 10 -20.04 3.68 19.52
CA GLU A 10 -20.70 3.43 18.27
C GLU A 10 -19.60 3.07 17.29
N HIS A 11 -19.72 1.87 16.71
CA HIS A 11 -18.89 1.48 15.59
C HIS A 11 -19.08 2.55 14.51
N VAL A 12 -18.16 3.51 14.42
CA VAL A 12 -18.03 4.37 13.25
C VAL A 12 -17.43 3.49 12.15
N VAL A 13 -18.25 2.55 11.66
CA VAL A 13 -18.08 2.01 10.33
C VAL A 13 -18.42 3.19 9.44
N LEU A 14 -17.42 3.77 8.78
CA LEU A 14 -17.63 4.56 7.58
C LEU A 14 -18.42 3.67 6.61
N ARG A 15 -19.76 3.68 6.70
CA ARG A 15 -20.64 3.10 5.70
C ARG A 15 -20.61 4.05 4.53
N VAL A 16 -19.55 3.89 3.74
CA VAL A 16 -19.48 4.36 2.37
C VAL A 16 -20.60 3.64 1.62
N ALA A 17 -21.80 4.23 1.60
CA ALA A 17 -22.95 3.69 0.90
C ALA A 17 -22.60 3.68 -0.59
N PRO A 18 -22.51 2.51 -1.24
CA PRO A 18 -22.24 2.47 -2.65
C PRO A 18 -23.57 2.36 -3.42
N ASP A 19 -23.55 2.70 -4.70
CA ASP A 19 -24.69 2.48 -5.59
C ASP A 19 -24.99 0.96 -5.63
N VAL A 20 -26.20 0.57 -5.21
CA VAL A 20 -26.54 -0.83 -4.85
C VAL A 20 -26.40 -1.79 -6.03
N THR A 21 -26.54 -1.29 -7.26
CA THR A 21 -26.44 -2.06 -8.50
C THR A 21 -24.99 -2.39 -8.88
N SER A 22 -24.05 -1.46 -8.74
CA SER A 22 -22.64 -1.63 -9.10
C SER A 22 -21.90 -2.59 -8.16
N VAL A 23 -22.22 -2.54 -6.86
CA VAL A 23 -21.58 -3.40 -5.85
C VAL A 23 -22.00 -4.86 -5.98
N CYS A 24 -23.25 -5.11 -6.34
CA CYS A 24 -23.74 -6.46 -6.54
C CYS A 24 -22.99 -7.16 -7.69
N VAL A 25 -22.69 -6.42 -8.77
CA VAL A 25 -21.92 -6.93 -9.92
C VAL A 25 -20.46 -7.20 -9.55
N CYS A 26 -19.77 -6.25 -8.91
CA CYS A 26 -18.36 -6.43 -8.54
C CYS A 26 -18.18 -7.59 -7.54
N LEU A 27 -19.06 -7.67 -6.53
CA LEU A 27 -19.06 -8.77 -5.56
C LEU A 27 -19.34 -10.11 -6.24
N PHE A 28 -20.33 -10.18 -7.13
CA PHE A 28 -20.66 -11.40 -7.85
C PHE A 28 -19.52 -11.86 -8.76
N VAL A 29 -18.89 -10.94 -9.50
CA VAL A 29 -17.72 -11.24 -10.34
C VAL A 29 -16.55 -11.72 -9.49
N CYS A 30 -16.24 -11.06 -8.37
CA CYS A 30 -15.15 -11.47 -7.49
C CYS A 30 -15.39 -12.85 -6.89
N LEU A 31 -16.59 -13.13 -6.36
CA LEU A 31 -16.94 -14.43 -5.79
C LEU A 31 -16.98 -15.54 -6.84
N PHE A 32 -17.36 -15.21 -8.07
CA PHE A 32 -17.32 -16.16 -9.19
C PHE A 32 -15.90 -16.53 -9.59
N VAL A 33 -14.98 -15.56 -9.62
CA VAL A 33 -13.56 -15.79 -9.94
C VAL A 33 -12.80 -16.42 -8.75
N PHE A 34 -13.16 -16.05 -7.51
CA PHE A 34 -12.51 -16.50 -6.28
C PHE A 34 -13.49 -17.10 -5.27
N PRO A 35 -14.08 -18.27 -5.55
CA PRO A 35 -15.08 -18.90 -4.67
C PRO A 35 -14.52 -19.27 -3.29
N HIS A 36 -13.19 -19.47 -3.18
CA HIS A 36 -12.49 -19.82 -1.94
C HIS A 36 -11.91 -18.61 -1.17
N ARG A 37 -12.05 -17.37 -1.67
CA ARG A 37 -11.52 -16.15 -1.00
C ARG A 37 -12.62 -15.10 -0.75
N GLN A 38 -13.73 -15.55 -0.19
CA GLN A 38 -14.90 -14.68 0.08
C GLN A 38 -14.55 -13.48 0.95
N ASP A 39 -13.59 -13.63 1.88
CA ASP A 39 -13.11 -12.55 2.76
C ASP A 39 -12.34 -11.44 2.03
N GLU A 40 -11.85 -11.67 0.80
CA GLU A 40 -11.12 -10.65 0.04
C GLU A 40 -12.04 -9.82 -0.88
N CYS A 41 -13.24 -10.34 -1.18
CA CYS A 41 -14.23 -9.70 -2.04
C CYS A 41 -15.05 -8.59 -1.35
N TYR A 42 -14.42 -7.77 -0.52
CA TYR A 42 -15.05 -6.60 0.10
C TYR A 42 -14.39 -5.30 -0.38
N ASN A 43 -15.05 -4.18 -0.10
CA ASN A 43 -14.44 -2.87 -0.28
C ASN A 43 -13.62 -2.49 0.96
N TYR A 44 -12.31 -2.68 0.88
CA TYR A 44 -11.37 -2.26 1.91
C TYR A 44 -10.89 -0.85 1.57
N ILE A 45 -11.15 0.12 2.46
CA ILE A 45 -10.63 1.48 2.30
C ILE A 45 -9.12 1.46 2.56
N LYS A 46 -8.34 1.90 1.57
CA LYS A 46 -6.87 1.84 1.58
C LYS A 46 -6.24 3.22 1.46
N VAL A 47 -6.96 4.20 0.93
CA VAL A 47 -6.56 5.61 0.90
C VAL A 47 -7.67 6.42 1.53
N LEU A 48 -7.32 7.27 2.50
CA LEU A 48 -8.21 8.26 3.09
C LEU A 48 -7.37 9.48 3.44
N VAL A 49 -7.46 10.52 2.61
CA VAL A 49 -6.64 11.73 2.74
C VAL A 49 -7.49 12.99 2.56
N PRO A 50 -7.18 14.10 3.25
CA PRO A 50 -7.83 15.37 2.97
C PRO A 50 -7.42 15.87 1.58
N ARG A 51 -8.41 16.30 0.79
CA ARG A 51 -8.18 16.96 -0.50
C ARG A 51 -8.12 18.47 -0.32
N ASN A 52 -9.01 19.00 0.51
CA ASN A 52 -9.04 20.39 0.97
C ASN A 52 -9.70 20.41 2.37
N ASP A 53 -9.94 21.60 2.93
CA ASP A 53 -10.48 21.75 4.28
C ASP A 53 -11.91 21.20 4.46
N GLU A 54 -12.65 20.98 3.36
CA GLU A 54 -14.05 20.55 3.39
C GLU A 54 -14.27 19.14 2.84
N THR A 55 -13.31 18.59 2.11
CA THR A 55 -13.46 17.34 1.36
C THR A 55 -12.35 16.33 1.65
N LEU A 56 -12.78 15.09 1.83
CA LEU A 56 -11.95 13.90 1.98
C LEU A 56 -11.95 13.12 0.67
N PHE A 57 -10.78 12.67 0.25
CA PHE A 57 -10.62 11.75 -0.86
C PHE A 57 -10.37 10.34 -0.33
N ALA A 58 -11.26 9.42 -0.67
CA ALA A 58 -11.17 8.04 -0.23
C ALA A 58 -11.14 7.08 -1.42
N CYS A 59 -10.25 6.09 -1.36
CA CYS A 59 -10.22 4.99 -2.32
C CYS A 59 -10.26 3.64 -1.60
N GLY A 60 -10.96 2.69 -2.20
CA GLY A 60 -11.03 1.33 -1.70
C GLY A 60 -10.88 0.28 -2.81
N THR A 61 -10.56 -0.95 -2.39
CA THR A 61 -10.34 -2.10 -3.28
C THR A 61 -11.59 -2.47 -4.09
N ASN A 62 -12.77 -2.16 -3.55
CA ASN A 62 -14.08 -2.43 -4.14
C ASN A 62 -14.17 -3.83 -4.81
N ALA A 63 -13.84 -4.88 -4.04
CA ALA A 63 -13.80 -6.27 -4.50
C ALA A 63 -12.93 -6.48 -5.76
N PHE A 64 -11.65 -6.07 -5.69
CA PHE A 64 -10.68 -6.12 -6.78
C PHE A 64 -11.05 -5.27 -8.01
N ASN A 65 -11.84 -4.21 -7.81
CA ASN A 65 -12.10 -3.19 -8.84
C ASN A 65 -11.90 -1.78 -8.26
N PRO A 66 -10.65 -1.37 -7.98
CA PRO A 66 -10.36 -0.19 -7.17
C PRO A 66 -11.11 1.06 -7.63
N THR A 67 -11.73 1.75 -6.68
CA THR A 67 -12.56 2.94 -6.97
C THR A 67 -12.29 4.04 -5.94
N CYS A 68 -12.33 5.29 -6.37
CA CYS A 68 -12.10 6.48 -5.54
C CYS A 68 -13.32 7.42 -5.58
N ARG A 69 -13.58 8.12 -4.48
CA ARG A 69 -14.70 9.06 -4.31
C ARG A 69 -14.27 10.23 -3.43
N ASN A 70 -14.89 11.40 -3.62
CA ASN A 70 -14.78 12.51 -2.67
C ASN A 70 -15.95 12.46 -1.68
N TYR A 71 -15.71 12.86 -0.45
CA TYR A 71 -16.69 12.92 0.64
C TYR A 71 -16.60 14.26 1.34
N LYS A 72 -17.73 14.81 1.78
CA LYS A 72 -17.73 15.98 2.66
C LYS A 72 -17.22 15.60 4.04
N MET A 73 -16.29 16.37 4.60
CA MET A 73 -15.69 16.06 5.90
C MET A 73 -16.69 16.17 7.06
N SER A 74 -17.72 17.03 6.91
CA SER A 74 -18.75 17.29 7.92
C SER A 74 -19.85 16.21 7.97
N THR A 75 -20.34 15.76 6.82
CA THR A 75 -21.45 14.79 6.74
C THR A 75 -21.01 13.38 6.36
N LEU A 76 -19.79 13.22 5.83
CA LEU A 76 -19.29 11.98 5.23
C LEU A 76 -20.17 11.46 4.07
N GLU A 77 -20.93 12.36 3.44
CA GLU A 77 -21.70 12.07 2.23
C GLU A 77 -20.82 12.23 1.00
N GLN A 78 -21.04 11.37 -0.01
CA GLN A 78 -20.31 11.42 -1.26
C GLN A 78 -20.60 12.73 -2.01
N GLU A 79 -19.55 13.32 -2.57
CA GLU A 79 -19.62 14.50 -3.41
C GLU A 79 -19.00 14.23 -4.79
N GLY A 80 -19.78 14.52 -5.83
CA GLY A 80 -19.37 14.33 -7.22
C GLY A 80 -19.34 12.86 -7.68
N GLU A 81 -18.75 12.66 -8.85
CA GLU A 81 -18.70 11.36 -9.52
C GLU A 81 -17.56 10.47 -9.00
N GLU A 82 -17.70 9.16 -9.24
CA GLU A 82 -16.66 8.19 -8.94
C GLU A 82 -15.47 8.36 -9.89
N VAL A 83 -14.27 8.18 -9.33
CA VAL A 83 -13.02 8.22 -10.06
C VAL A 83 -12.42 6.82 -10.09
N VAL A 84 -11.90 6.42 -11.26
CA VAL A 84 -11.20 5.14 -11.43
C VAL A 84 -10.07 5.02 -10.41
N GLY A 85 -10.01 3.92 -9.65
CA GLY A 85 -9.00 3.72 -8.60
C GLY A 85 -7.70 3.07 -9.09
N GLN A 86 -7.61 2.65 -10.34
CA GLN A 86 -6.39 2.07 -10.92
C GLN A 86 -5.19 3.03 -10.76
N ALA A 87 -4.04 2.50 -10.32
CA ALA A 87 -2.83 3.25 -9.95
C ALA A 87 -2.97 4.21 -8.75
N ARG A 88 -4.14 4.30 -8.12
CA ARG A 88 -4.42 5.13 -6.93
C ARG A 88 -4.68 4.29 -5.67
N CYS A 89 -5.26 3.11 -5.86
CA CYS A 89 -5.61 2.16 -4.82
C CYS A 89 -5.30 0.73 -5.30
N PRO A 90 -4.82 -0.16 -4.41
CA PRO A 90 -4.54 -1.54 -4.78
C PRO A 90 -5.82 -2.35 -5.02
N PHE A 91 -5.67 -3.46 -5.75
CA PHE A 91 -6.72 -4.44 -5.98
C PHE A 91 -6.96 -5.31 -4.75
N GLU A 92 -5.88 -5.69 -4.05
CA GLU A 92 -5.92 -6.52 -2.85
C GLU A 92 -5.74 -5.68 -1.58
N SER A 93 -6.39 -6.11 -0.49
CA SER A 93 -6.30 -5.43 0.80
C SER A 93 -4.91 -5.56 1.46
N ARG A 94 -4.16 -6.62 1.15
CA ARG A 94 -2.82 -6.88 1.70
C ARG A 94 -1.71 -6.13 0.98
N GLN A 95 -1.96 -5.65 -0.23
CA GLN A 95 -0.98 -4.89 -0.98
C GLN A 95 -0.69 -3.55 -0.30
N SER A 96 0.58 -3.15 -0.39
CA SER A 96 1.07 -1.89 0.12
C SER A 96 0.65 -0.74 -0.80
N ASN A 97 0.25 0.38 -0.23
CA ASN A 97 -0.11 1.56 -0.99
C ASN A 97 0.17 2.83 -0.21
N VAL A 98 0.39 3.91 -0.96
CA VAL A 98 0.56 5.26 -0.41
C VAL A 98 -0.20 6.23 -1.30
N GLY A 99 -0.81 7.24 -0.69
CA GLY A 99 -1.47 8.34 -1.41
C GLY A 99 -1.40 9.63 -0.62
N LEU A 100 -1.13 10.76 -1.27
CA LEU A 100 -1.20 12.10 -0.68
C LEU A 100 -1.52 13.17 -1.72
N PHE A 101 -2.11 14.28 -1.28
CA PHE A 101 -2.22 15.49 -2.09
C PHE A 101 -1.05 16.43 -1.79
N ALA A 102 -0.42 16.96 -2.84
CA ALA A 102 0.65 17.95 -2.75
C ALA A 102 0.59 18.88 -3.95
N GLY A 103 0.63 20.20 -3.71
CA GLY A 103 0.62 21.19 -4.80
C GLY A 103 -0.61 21.13 -5.72
N GLY A 104 -1.75 20.64 -5.22
CA GLY A 104 -2.99 20.47 -6.02
C GLY A 104 -3.10 19.13 -6.76
N ASP A 105 -2.03 18.33 -6.78
CA ASP A 105 -1.99 17.04 -7.48
C ASP A 105 -2.09 15.87 -6.49
N PHE A 106 -2.67 14.75 -6.94
CA PHE A 106 -2.71 13.50 -6.18
C PHE A 106 -1.55 12.59 -6.58
N TYR A 107 -0.67 12.32 -5.62
CA TYR A 107 0.45 11.41 -5.75
C TYR A 107 0.10 10.06 -5.10
N SER A 108 0.38 8.97 -5.81
CA SER A 108 0.12 7.62 -5.32
C SER A 108 1.24 6.65 -5.67
N ALA A 109 1.38 5.61 -4.85
CA ALA A 109 2.27 4.50 -5.13
C ALA A 109 1.57 3.18 -4.78
N THR A 110 1.36 2.32 -5.77
CA THR A 110 0.59 1.08 -5.65
C THR A 110 0.82 0.20 -6.91
N MET A 111 0.04 -0.86 -7.06
CA MET A 111 0.00 -1.72 -8.24
C MET A 111 -1.08 -1.27 -9.22
N THR A 112 -0.83 -1.36 -10.54
CA THR A 112 -1.82 -0.97 -11.57
C THR A 112 -2.64 -2.12 -12.12
N ASP A 113 -2.18 -3.35 -11.94
CA ASP A 113 -2.79 -4.55 -12.51
C ASP A 113 -3.22 -5.54 -11.44
N PHE A 114 -4.19 -6.36 -11.80
CA PHE A 114 -4.74 -7.40 -10.92
C PHE A 114 -3.67 -8.39 -10.45
N LEU A 115 -2.72 -8.75 -11.32
CA LEU A 115 -1.64 -9.70 -11.01
C LEU A 115 -0.53 -9.09 -10.14
N ALA A 116 -0.61 -7.81 -9.80
CA ALA A 116 0.42 -7.11 -9.03
C ALA A 116 1.81 -7.22 -9.68
N SER A 117 1.90 -7.10 -11.01
CA SER A 117 3.16 -7.13 -11.75
C SER A 117 3.67 -5.72 -12.09
N ASP A 118 2.80 -4.73 -12.21
CA ASP A 118 3.14 -3.34 -12.56
C ASP A 118 3.02 -2.43 -11.33
N ALA A 119 4.07 -2.42 -10.51
CA ALA A 119 4.23 -1.44 -9.44
C ALA A 119 4.55 -0.06 -10.01
N VAL A 120 3.89 0.98 -9.49
CA VAL A 120 3.99 2.34 -10.03
C VAL A 120 4.08 3.39 -8.93
N ILE A 121 4.87 4.44 -9.18
CA ILE A 121 4.70 5.75 -8.54
C ILE A 121 4.05 6.68 -9.57
N TYR A 122 2.91 7.26 -9.21
CA TYR A 122 1.95 7.85 -10.12
C TYR A 122 1.51 9.22 -9.62
N ARG A 123 1.21 10.14 -10.54
CA ARG A 123 0.56 11.42 -10.24
C ARG A 123 -0.61 11.66 -11.17
N SER A 124 -1.72 12.13 -10.61
CA SER A 124 -2.95 12.44 -11.35
C SER A 124 -3.81 13.46 -10.61
N LEU A 125 -5.01 13.73 -11.15
CA LEU A 125 -6.01 14.64 -10.58
C LEU A 125 -5.56 16.10 -10.46
N GLY A 126 -4.46 16.47 -11.11
CA GLY A 126 -4.07 17.85 -11.33
C GLY A 126 -4.89 18.50 -12.44
N GLU A 127 -5.34 19.74 -12.23
CA GLU A 127 -6.09 20.49 -13.23
C GLU A 127 -5.21 20.88 -14.43
N SER A 128 -3.98 21.34 -14.17
CA SER A 128 -3.01 21.76 -15.18
C SER A 128 -1.85 20.77 -15.38
N SER A 129 -1.67 19.83 -14.45
CA SER A 129 -0.53 18.91 -14.44
C SER A 129 -0.81 17.65 -15.27
N PRO A 130 0.12 17.20 -16.13
CA PRO A 130 -0.05 15.95 -16.84
C PRO A 130 0.02 14.76 -15.88
N VAL A 131 -0.67 13.69 -16.25
CA VAL A 131 -0.53 12.38 -15.61
C VAL A 131 0.87 11.85 -15.88
N LEU A 132 1.59 11.50 -14.81
CA LEU A 132 2.94 10.95 -14.87
C LEU A 132 3.04 9.63 -14.13
N ARG A 133 3.92 8.74 -14.62
CA ARG A 133 4.20 7.44 -14.01
C ARG A 133 5.68 7.07 -14.07
N THR A 134 6.08 6.11 -13.26
CA THR A 134 7.37 5.42 -13.42
C THR A 134 7.37 4.52 -14.67
N VAL A 135 8.55 4.29 -15.23
CA VAL A 135 8.72 3.44 -16.43
C VAL A 135 8.26 2.02 -16.13
N LYS A 136 7.41 1.48 -17.01
CA LYS A 136 6.79 0.17 -16.85
C LYS A 136 7.81 -0.95 -17.10
N TYR A 137 7.80 -1.98 -16.27
CA TYR A 137 8.66 -3.17 -16.39
C TYR A 137 10.17 -2.88 -16.38
N ASP A 138 10.60 -1.73 -15.85
CA ASP A 138 12.01 -1.42 -15.66
C ASP A 138 12.43 -1.62 -14.20
N SER A 139 13.14 -2.71 -13.95
CA SER A 139 13.62 -3.06 -12.60
C SER A 139 14.63 -2.07 -12.02
N LYS A 140 15.29 -1.24 -12.85
CA LYS A 140 16.16 -0.16 -12.34
C LYS A 140 15.33 0.91 -11.64
N TRP A 141 14.11 1.15 -12.12
CA TRP A 141 13.18 2.11 -11.52
C TRP A 141 12.55 1.56 -10.27
N LEU A 142 11.85 0.42 -10.37
CA LEU A 142 11.19 -0.25 -9.26
C LEU A 142 11.26 -1.76 -9.42
N ARG A 143 11.67 -2.48 -8.36
CA ARG A 143 11.77 -3.94 -8.38
C ARG A 143 11.08 -4.58 -7.18
N GLU A 144 9.86 -5.07 -7.38
CA GLU A 144 9.00 -5.62 -6.32
C GLU A 144 8.95 -4.69 -5.08
N PRO A 145 8.55 -3.42 -5.23
CA PRO A 145 8.54 -2.48 -4.12
C PRO A 145 7.37 -2.75 -3.14
N HIS A 146 7.60 -2.45 -1.88
CA HIS A 146 6.61 -2.35 -0.83
C HIS A 146 6.56 -0.89 -0.35
N PHE A 147 5.51 -0.17 -0.73
CA PHE A 147 5.35 1.26 -0.47
C PHE A 147 4.89 1.50 0.98
N LEU A 148 5.53 2.45 1.67
CA LEU A 148 5.33 2.63 3.10
C LEU A 148 4.80 4.02 3.44
N HIS A 149 5.44 5.06 2.93
CA HIS A 149 5.07 6.43 3.25
C HIS A 149 5.41 7.39 2.12
N ALA A 150 4.75 8.55 2.08
CA ALA A 150 5.16 9.66 1.22
C ALA A 150 4.97 10.99 1.93
N ILE A 151 5.81 11.95 1.57
CA ILE A 151 5.94 13.23 2.27
C ILE A 151 6.02 14.36 1.24
N ASP A 152 5.22 15.39 1.44
CA ASP A 152 5.40 16.69 0.81
C ASP A 152 6.47 17.49 1.56
N TYR A 153 7.59 17.83 0.90
CA TYR A 153 8.61 18.71 1.48
C TYR A 153 9.34 19.53 0.41
N GLY A 154 9.34 20.86 0.56
CA GLY A 154 10.00 21.78 -0.37
C GLY A 154 9.42 21.69 -1.79
N ASN A 155 10.29 21.57 -2.80
CA ASN A 155 9.90 21.46 -4.21
C ASN A 155 9.62 20.01 -4.66
N TYR A 156 9.70 19.05 -3.73
CA TYR A 156 9.66 17.63 -4.02
C TYR A 156 8.55 16.90 -3.27
N VAL A 157 8.17 15.74 -3.79
CA VAL A 157 7.46 14.70 -3.05
C VAL A 157 8.40 13.53 -2.87
N TYR A 158 8.57 13.09 -1.63
CA TYR A 158 9.44 11.96 -1.29
C TYR A 158 8.60 10.71 -1.06
N PHE A 159 9.03 9.58 -1.62
CA PHE A 159 8.42 8.27 -1.45
C PHE A 159 9.38 7.36 -0.69
N PHE A 160 8.90 6.73 0.37
CA PHE A 160 9.63 5.79 1.19
C PHE A 160 9.07 4.39 0.97
N PHE A 161 9.94 3.46 0.59
CA PHE A 161 9.54 2.10 0.26
C PHE A 161 10.73 1.16 0.43
N SER A 162 10.47 -0.15 0.48
CA SER A 162 11.51 -1.17 0.40
C SER A 162 11.39 -1.94 -0.91
N GLU A 163 12.48 -2.31 -1.56
CA GLU A 163 12.47 -3.05 -2.81
C GLU A 163 13.63 -4.06 -2.86
N ILE A 164 13.65 -4.94 -3.87
CA ILE A 164 14.81 -5.80 -4.12
C ILE A 164 15.95 -4.97 -4.68
N ALA A 165 17.10 -5.02 -4.01
CA ALA A 165 18.30 -4.30 -4.41
C ALA A 165 18.90 -4.87 -5.70
N VAL A 166 18.82 -4.10 -6.79
CA VAL A 166 19.44 -4.44 -8.08
C VAL A 166 20.97 -4.45 -7.98
N GLU A 167 21.54 -3.66 -7.07
CA GLU A 167 22.98 -3.54 -6.86
C GLU A 167 23.60 -4.71 -6.08
N TYR A 168 22.77 -5.57 -5.45
CA TYR A 168 23.21 -6.74 -4.69
C TYR A 168 22.74 -8.07 -5.30
N THR A 169 22.14 -8.06 -6.50
CA THR A 169 21.54 -9.26 -7.10
C THR A 169 22.54 -10.41 -7.29
N THR A 170 23.83 -10.13 -7.45
CA THR A 170 24.89 -11.14 -7.62
C THR A 170 25.12 -11.99 -6.36
N LEU A 171 24.73 -11.48 -5.18
CA LEU A 171 24.88 -12.14 -3.88
C LEU A 171 23.56 -12.74 -3.36
N GLY A 172 22.46 -12.60 -4.12
CA GLY A 172 21.14 -13.11 -3.77
C GLY A 172 20.05 -12.04 -3.74
N LYS A 173 18.85 -12.43 -3.28
CA LYS A 173 17.70 -11.52 -3.10
C LYS A 173 17.84 -10.78 -1.77
N VAL A 174 18.34 -9.55 -1.83
CA VAL A 174 18.44 -8.63 -0.69
C VAL A 174 17.41 -7.51 -0.85
N VAL A 175 16.70 -7.17 0.23
CA VAL A 175 15.73 -6.07 0.26
C VAL A 175 16.41 -4.85 0.88
N PHE A 176 16.32 -3.69 0.22
CA PHE A 176 16.78 -2.41 0.74
C PHE A 176 15.64 -1.41 0.88
N SER A 177 15.74 -0.58 1.91
CA SER A 177 14.91 0.59 2.10
C SER A 177 15.41 1.76 1.27
N ARG A 178 14.49 2.43 0.61
CA ARG A 178 14.72 3.54 -0.32
C ARG A 178 13.95 4.77 0.11
N VAL A 179 14.56 5.91 -0.18
CA VAL A 179 13.85 7.17 -0.39
C VAL A 179 13.98 7.52 -1.87
N ALA A 180 12.86 7.84 -2.51
CA ALA A 180 12.84 8.41 -3.85
C ALA A 180 12.25 9.81 -3.80
N ARG A 181 12.59 10.65 -4.77
CA ARG A 181 12.00 11.98 -4.93
C ARG A 181 11.50 12.20 -6.35
N VAL A 182 10.50 13.06 -6.48
CA VAL A 182 10.01 13.63 -7.75
C VAL A 182 9.73 15.11 -7.56
N CYS A 183 9.95 15.92 -8.60
CA CYS A 183 9.62 17.34 -8.61
C CYS A 183 8.10 17.54 -8.66
N LYS A 184 7.60 18.49 -7.88
CA LYS A 184 6.17 18.84 -7.91
C LYS A 184 5.74 19.39 -9.27
N ASN A 185 6.59 20.22 -9.88
CA ASN A 185 6.36 20.86 -11.18
C ASN A 185 6.84 20.03 -12.39
N ASP A 186 7.08 18.72 -12.22
CA ASP A 186 7.43 17.84 -13.35
C ASP A 186 6.26 17.79 -14.35
N ASN A 187 6.54 17.95 -15.64
CA ASN A 187 5.54 17.93 -16.71
C ASN A 187 5.77 16.78 -17.70
N GLY A 188 6.65 15.83 -17.35
CA GLY A 188 7.10 14.79 -18.27
C GLY A 188 8.21 15.27 -19.19
N GLY A 189 8.73 14.34 -19.99
CA GLY A 189 9.86 14.57 -20.89
C GLY A 189 9.46 15.13 -22.24
N SER A 190 10.42 15.12 -23.16
CA SER A 190 10.21 15.50 -24.55
C SER A 190 9.32 14.46 -25.25
N PRO A 191 8.71 14.78 -26.42
CA PRO A 191 7.99 13.79 -27.23
C PRO A 191 8.86 12.60 -27.67
N ARG A 192 10.20 12.70 -27.56
CA ARG A 192 11.15 11.65 -27.93
C ARG A 192 11.51 10.76 -26.74
N VAL A 193 11.61 11.35 -25.54
CA VAL A 193 12.10 10.66 -24.35
C VAL A 193 11.24 11.05 -23.14
N LEU A 194 10.68 10.04 -22.45
CA LEU A 194 9.94 10.19 -21.19
C LEU A 194 8.67 11.09 -21.25
N GLU A 195 8.00 11.25 -22.39
CA GLU A 195 6.82 12.15 -22.57
C GLU A 195 5.75 12.06 -21.46
N ARG A 196 5.41 10.86 -20.99
CA ARG A 196 4.41 10.61 -19.92
C ARG A 196 5.01 9.99 -18.66
N TYR A 197 6.32 10.12 -18.51
CA TYR A 197 7.08 9.52 -17.43
C TYR A 197 7.79 10.60 -16.62
N TRP A 198 8.13 10.29 -15.37
CA TRP A 198 8.90 11.20 -14.52
C TRP A 198 10.24 11.58 -15.16
N THR A 199 10.58 12.87 -15.11
CA THR A 199 11.90 13.37 -15.53
C THR A 199 12.79 13.72 -14.35
N SER A 200 12.27 13.55 -13.15
CA SER A 200 12.91 13.89 -11.87
C SER A 200 13.02 12.71 -10.90
N PHE A 201 12.60 11.50 -11.29
CA PHE A 201 12.62 10.33 -10.43
C PHE A 201 14.04 9.87 -10.16
N LEU A 202 14.46 9.97 -8.90
CA LEU A 202 15.71 9.43 -8.37
C LEU A 202 15.44 8.71 -7.05
N LYS A 203 16.22 7.68 -6.75
CA LYS A 203 16.15 6.93 -5.48
C LYS A 203 17.53 6.71 -4.86
N ALA A 204 17.58 6.70 -3.54
CA ALA A 204 18.78 6.46 -2.74
C ALA A 204 18.50 5.44 -1.64
N ARG A 205 19.53 4.70 -1.19
CA ARG A 205 19.44 3.77 -0.05
C ARG A 205 19.37 4.54 1.26
N LEU A 206 18.51 4.13 2.19
CA LEU A 206 18.55 4.58 3.58
C LEU A 206 19.49 3.70 4.41
N ASN A 207 20.46 4.30 5.09
CA ASN A 207 21.42 3.56 5.92
C ASN A 207 21.04 3.61 7.40
N CYS A 208 20.37 2.56 7.87
CA CYS A 208 20.16 2.30 9.30
C CYS A 208 21.05 1.13 9.74
N SER A 209 22.19 1.43 10.37
CA SER A 209 23.16 0.41 10.77
C SER A 209 23.81 0.72 12.11
N VAL A 210 24.26 -0.33 12.79
CA VAL A 210 25.07 -0.22 14.01
C VAL A 210 26.55 -0.32 13.60
N PRO A 211 27.39 0.69 13.94
CA PRO A 211 28.82 0.65 13.64
C PRO A 211 29.53 -0.39 14.53
N GLY A 212 30.52 -1.07 13.96
CA GLY A 212 31.37 -2.08 14.58
C GLY A 212 32.52 -2.46 13.63
N ASP A 213 33.23 -3.55 13.90
CA ASP A 213 34.27 -4.08 12.97
C ASP A 213 33.70 -4.34 11.57
N SER A 214 32.42 -4.74 11.54
CA SER A 214 31.57 -4.75 10.35
C SER A 214 30.22 -4.12 10.71
N PHE A 215 29.63 -3.39 9.77
CA PHE A 215 28.33 -2.75 9.95
C PHE A 215 27.22 -3.80 9.99
N PHE A 216 26.35 -3.71 11.01
CA PHE A 216 25.12 -4.50 11.07
C PHE A 216 23.93 -3.66 10.59
N TYR A 217 23.34 -4.03 9.45
CA TYR A 217 22.27 -3.27 8.80
C TYR A 217 20.87 -3.74 9.18
N PHE A 218 19.96 -2.78 9.37
CA PHE A 218 18.52 -2.99 9.43
C PHE A 218 17.92 -2.49 8.12
N ASP A 219 17.83 -3.37 7.11
CA ASP A 219 17.55 -2.96 5.74
C ASP A 219 16.07 -2.77 5.40
N VAL A 220 15.13 -3.26 6.22
CA VAL A 220 13.69 -3.30 5.87
C VAL A 220 12.89 -2.30 6.70
N LEU A 221 12.49 -1.19 6.10
CA LEU A 221 11.62 -0.17 6.70
C LEU A 221 10.21 -0.75 6.92
N GLN A 222 9.63 -0.45 8.09
CA GLN A 222 8.28 -0.89 8.48
C GLN A 222 7.28 0.26 8.60
N SER A 223 7.74 1.40 9.09
CA SER A 223 6.91 2.60 9.28
C SER A 223 7.81 3.83 9.38
N LEU A 224 7.27 5.00 9.02
CA LEU A 224 7.98 6.27 8.99
C LEU A 224 7.05 7.38 9.47
N THR A 225 7.60 8.38 10.15
CA THR A 225 6.86 9.59 10.55
C THR A 225 6.76 10.59 9.39
N ASN A 226 5.85 11.55 9.52
CA ASN A 226 5.96 12.82 8.79
C ASN A 226 7.22 13.61 9.22
N VAL A 227 7.49 14.75 8.56
CA VAL A 227 8.63 15.60 8.92
C VAL A 227 8.43 16.20 10.31
N LEU A 228 9.40 15.98 11.18
CA LEU A 228 9.44 16.46 12.55
C LEU A 228 10.64 17.41 12.74
N GLN A 229 10.54 18.29 13.72
CA GLN A 229 11.66 19.16 14.12
C GLN A 229 12.43 18.49 15.26
N ILE A 230 13.62 17.97 14.96
CA ILE A 230 14.50 17.31 15.93
C ILE A 230 15.82 18.06 15.98
N ASN A 231 16.22 18.53 17.17
CA ASN A 231 17.37 19.41 17.35
C ASN A 231 17.31 20.66 16.43
N ARG A 232 16.10 21.21 16.23
CA ARG A 232 15.81 22.35 15.33
C ARG A 232 16.13 22.09 13.85
N ARG A 233 16.25 20.83 13.44
CA ARG A 233 16.42 20.43 12.05
C ARG A 233 15.25 19.52 11.61
N PRO A 234 14.78 19.66 10.36
CA PRO A 234 13.74 18.79 9.81
C PRO A 234 14.28 17.38 9.61
N ALA A 235 13.60 16.40 10.21
CA ALA A 235 13.99 14.99 10.18
C ALA A 235 12.77 14.07 10.10
N VAL A 236 12.99 12.87 9.58
CA VAL A 236 12.03 11.76 9.60
C VAL A 236 12.56 10.62 10.44
N LEU A 237 11.70 9.96 11.21
CA LEU A 237 12.05 8.79 12.00
C LEU A 237 11.40 7.56 11.40
N GLY A 238 12.19 6.49 11.25
CA GLY A 238 11.72 5.22 10.70
C GLY A 238 12.04 4.05 11.60
N VAL A 239 11.16 3.06 11.59
CA VAL A 239 11.37 1.74 12.19
C VAL A 239 11.87 0.79 11.12
N PHE A 240 13.01 0.17 11.37
CA PHE A 240 13.64 -0.79 10.48
C PHE A 240 13.73 -2.16 11.13
N THR A 241 13.69 -3.20 10.33
CA THR A 241 13.90 -4.59 10.76
C THR A 241 14.99 -5.25 9.94
N THR A 242 15.51 -6.34 10.48
CA THR A 242 16.30 -7.31 9.71
C THR A 242 15.46 -7.98 8.63
N GLN A 243 16.12 -8.66 7.69
CA GLN A 243 15.45 -9.40 6.62
C GLN A 243 14.58 -10.54 7.17
N ALA A 244 13.58 -10.99 6.40
CA ALA A 244 12.57 -11.95 6.86
C ALA A 244 13.15 -13.27 7.39
N ASN A 245 14.24 -13.76 6.78
CA ASN A 245 14.88 -15.05 7.12
C ASN A 245 16.12 -14.90 8.01
N SER A 246 16.33 -13.72 8.61
CA SER A 246 17.46 -13.45 9.52
C SER A 246 17.02 -13.47 10.98
N ILE A 247 17.98 -13.42 11.91
CA ILE A 247 17.69 -13.21 13.33
C ILE A 247 16.88 -11.92 13.48
N THR A 248 15.77 -12.01 14.22
CA THR A 248 14.84 -10.90 14.39
C THR A 248 15.52 -9.75 15.14
N GLY A 249 15.61 -8.60 14.47
CA GLY A 249 16.07 -7.37 15.09
C GLY A 249 15.26 -6.20 14.56
N SER A 250 15.03 -5.21 15.43
CA SER A 250 14.43 -3.93 15.05
C SER A 250 15.30 -2.77 15.51
N ALA A 251 15.26 -1.68 14.74
CA ALA A 251 15.98 -0.45 15.03
C ALA A 251 15.12 0.76 14.69
N VAL A 252 15.38 1.88 15.36
CA VAL A 252 14.79 3.18 15.07
C VAL A 252 15.90 4.10 14.60
N CYS A 253 15.81 4.59 13.37
CA CYS A 253 16.77 5.53 12.80
C CYS A 253 16.07 6.83 12.42
N ALA A 254 16.77 7.95 12.61
CA ALA A 254 16.35 9.26 12.13
C ALA A 254 17.19 9.64 10.91
N PHE A 255 16.62 10.43 9.99
CA PHE A 255 17.30 10.97 8.82
C PHE A 255 16.96 12.45 8.68
N TYR A 256 17.97 13.32 8.58
CA TYR A 256 17.72 14.73 8.29
C TYR A 256 17.34 14.91 6.83
N MET A 257 16.37 15.81 6.56
CA MET A 257 15.96 16.11 5.19
C MET A 257 17.11 16.69 4.36
N ASP A 258 18.04 17.44 4.99
CA ASP A 258 19.23 17.98 4.33
C ASP A 258 20.17 16.86 3.85
N ASP A 259 20.32 15.78 4.62
CA ASP A 259 21.19 14.65 4.27
C ASP A 259 20.57 13.81 3.15
N ILE A 260 19.23 13.71 3.12
CA ILE A 260 18.48 13.13 1.99
C ILE A 260 18.76 13.93 0.71
N GLU A 261 18.64 15.26 0.76
CA GLU A 261 18.92 16.14 -0.39
C GLU A 261 20.38 16.09 -0.84
N LYS A 262 21.31 15.98 0.11
CA LYS A 262 22.74 15.79 -0.18
C LYS A 262 22.99 14.50 -0.97
N ALA A 263 22.35 13.39 -0.60
CA ALA A 263 22.49 12.13 -1.32
C ALA A 263 22.03 12.23 -2.79
N PHE A 264 20.93 12.95 -3.05
CA PHE A 264 20.46 13.21 -4.41
C PHE A 264 21.30 14.23 -5.20
N SER A 265 22.13 15.00 -4.49
CA SER A 265 23.13 15.88 -5.09
C SER A 265 24.46 15.16 -5.37
N GLY A 266 24.63 13.94 -4.86
CA GLY A 266 25.80 13.09 -5.03
C GLY A 266 25.83 12.36 -6.38
N LYS A 267 26.78 11.42 -6.52
CA LYS A 267 27.03 10.69 -7.77
C LYS A 267 25.92 9.68 -8.08
N PHE A 268 25.67 9.46 -9.38
CA PHE A 268 24.79 8.40 -9.85
C PHE A 268 25.51 7.05 -9.79
N LYS A 269 24.73 5.97 -9.69
CA LYS A 269 25.25 4.60 -9.72
C LYS A 269 25.00 3.98 -11.08
N GLU A 270 26.04 3.44 -11.71
CA GLU A 270 25.95 2.72 -12.98
C GLU A 270 26.32 1.25 -12.84
N GLN A 271 25.76 0.44 -13.73
CA GLN A 271 26.24 -0.89 -14.03
C GLN A 271 26.48 -0.94 -15.54
N ARG A 272 27.75 -1.01 -15.95
CA ARG A 272 28.11 -0.97 -17.38
C ARG A 272 27.55 -2.18 -18.12
N ASN A 273 27.79 -3.36 -17.57
CA ASN A 273 27.29 -4.64 -18.06
C ASN A 273 26.71 -5.46 -16.91
N SER A 274 25.80 -6.41 -17.18
CA SER A 274 25.16 -7.27 -16.17
C SER A 274 26.14 -8.06 -15.28
N GLU A 275 27.36 -8.30 -15.77
CA GLU A 275 28.42 -9.04 -15.07
C GLU A 275 29.36 -8.12 -14.27
N THR A 276 29.34 -6.81 -14.53
CA THR A 276 30.22 -5.86 -13.84
C THR A 276 29.61 -5.40 -12.52
N ALA A 277 30.48 -5.08 -11.56
CA ALA A 277 30.08 -4.45 -10.31
C ALA A 277 29.48 -3.07 -10.56
N TRP A 278 28.63 -2.63 -9.63
CA TRP A 278 28.04 -1.31 -9.66
C TRP A 278 29.09 -0.27 -9.24
N THR A 279 29.27 0.78 -10.06
CA THR A 279 30.28 1.82 -9.84
C THR A 279 29.67 3.22 -9.90
N PRO A 280 30.27 4.21 -9.22
CA PRO A 280 29.83 5.60 -9.35
C PRO A 280 30.11 6.14 -10.75
N VAL A 281 29.15 6.87 -11.31
CA VAL A 281 29.30 7.60 -12.58
C VAL A 281 30.24 8.79 -12.36
N PRO A 282 31.28 8.97 -13.20
CA PRO A 282 32.12 10.17 -13.18
C PRO A 282 31.32 11.45 -13.49
N GLU A 283 31.58 12.54 -12.77
CA GLU A 283 30.82 13.80 -12.91
C GLU A 283 31.00 14.46 -14.29
N ASP A 284 32.08 14.18 -15.02
CA ASP A 284 32.31 14.62 -16.40
C ASP A 284 31.34 13.99 -17.41
N GLN A 285 30.74 12.84 -17.07
CA GLN A 285 29.77 12.13 -17.90
C GLN A 285 28.31 12.52 -17.58
N VAL A 286 28.09 13.31 -16.52
CA VAL A 286 26.75 13.75 -16.13
C VAL A 286 26.33 14.93 -17.03
N PRO A 287 25.22 14.81 -17.78
CA PRO A 287 24.78 15.87 -18.69
C PRO A 287 24.28 17.12 -17.94
N LYS A 288 24.14 18.22 -18.67
CA LYS A 288 23.58 19.49 -18.18
C LYS A 288 22.25 19.79 -18.91
N PRO A 289 21.19 20.24 -18.20
CA PRO A 289 21.09 20.44 -16.75
C PRO A 289 21.22 19.12 -15.97
N ARG A 290 21.58 19.19 -14.67
CA ARG A 290 21.81 17.97 -13.89
C ARG A 290 20.51 17.14 -13.84
N PRO A 291 20.54 15.87 -14.21
CA PRO A 291 19.41 14.96 -14.09
C PRO A 291 18.78 15.00 -12.69
N GLY A 292 17.46 15.14 -12.60
CA GLY A 292 16.73 15.20 -11.33
C GLY A 292 16.55 16.60 -10.73
N CYS A 293 17.11 17.66 -11.32
CA CYS A 293 16.79 19.04 -10.95
C CYS A 293 15.41 19.47 -11.49
N CYS A 294 14.66 20.22 -10.70
CA CYS A 294 13.36 20.75 -11.14
C CYS A 294 13.55 21.89 -12.15
N ALA A 295 12.65 21.97 -13.13
CA ALA A 295 12.67 23.07 -14.10
C ALA A 295 12.49 24.41 -13.37
N GLY A 296 13.28 25.42 -13.74
CA GLY A 296 13.30 26.73 -13.09
C GLY A 296 14.20 26.83 -11.86
N GLU A 297 14.84 25.74 -11.44
CA GLU A 297 15.65 25.68 -10.22
C GLU A 297 17.10 25.27 -10.49
N GLY A 298 18.03 25.86 -9.73
CA GLY A 298 19.45 25.48 -9.74
C GLY A 298 20.07 25.39 -11.14
N SER A 299 20.61 24.22 -11.49
CA SER A 299 21.23 23.98 -12.81
C SER A 299 20.24 24.00 -13.98
N ALA A 300 18.93 23.89 -13.70
CA ALA A 300 17.84 23.89 -14.66
C ALA A 300 17.05 25.22 -14.67
N ALA A 301 17.61 26.29 -14.09
CA ALA A 301 16.98 27.62 -14.03
C ALA A 301 16.60 28.21 -15.41
N ALA A 302 17.33 27.83 -16.47
CA ALA A 302 17.06 28.29 -17.83
C ALA A 302 15.81 27.64 -18.46
N TYR A 303 15.30 26.54 -17.90
CA TYR A 303 14.20 25.76 -18.46
C TYR A 303 12.90 26.08 -17.74
N LYS A 304 11.87 26.47 -18.50
CA LYS A 304 10.54 26.76 -17.93
C LYS A 304 9.73 25.50 -17.59
N SER A 305 10.01 24.39 -18.27
CA SER A 305 9.30 23.12 -18.09
C SER A 305 10.21 21.95 -18.44
N SER A 306 10.01 20.79 -17.80
CA SER A 306 10.76 19.56 -18.06
C SER A 306 10.59 19.02 -19.48
N THR A 307 9.51 19.38 -20.16
CA THR A 307 9.28 19.01 -21.58
C THR A 307 10.31 19.60 -22.54
N THR A 308 11.04 20.63 -22.09
CA THR A 308 12.10 21.30 -22.85
C THR A 308 13.51 20.83 -22.49
N PHE A 309 13.64 19.82 -21.62
CA PHE A 309 14.94 19.27 -21.29
C PHE A 309 15.61 18.59 -22.49
N PRO A 310 16.95 18.67 -22.62
CA PRO A 310 17.69 17.97 -23.66
C PRO A 310 17.52 16.45 -23.56
N ASP A 311 17.46 15.77 -24.70
CA ASP A 311 17.28 14.31 -24.76
C ASP A 311 18.39 13.55 -24.03
N ASP A 312 19.62 14.09 -23.99
CA ASP A 312 20.74 13.49 -23.26
C ASP A 312 20.47 13.43 -21.75
N THR A 313 19.88 14.49 -21.18
CA THR A 313 19.50 14.56 -19.77
C THR A 313 18.39 13.56 -19.45
N LEU A 314 17.38 13.49 -20.33
CA LEU A 314 16.24 12.58 -20.17
C LEU A 314 16.63 11.11 -20.35
N THR A 315 17.53 10.81 -21.29
CA THR A 315 18.03 9.45 -21.53
C THR A 315 18.93 8.99 -20.40
N PHE A 316 19.74 9.92 -19.84
CA PHE A 316 20.56 9.65 -18.68
C PHE A 316 19.70 9.30 -17.45
N ILE A 317 18.73 10.15 -17.06
CA ILE A 317 17.92 9.87 -15.88
C ILE A 317 17.10 8.59 -16.01
N LYS A 318 16.64 8.29 -17.23
CA LYS A 318 15.96 7.03 -17.53
C LYS A 318 16.82 5.80 -17.22
N SER A 319 18.12 5.90 -17.49
CA SER A 319 19.07 4.78 -17.37
C SER A 319 19.71 4.68 -15.98
N TYR A 320 19.80 5.80 -15.26
CA TYR A 320 20.49 5.93 -13.97
C TYR A 320 19.60 6.55 -12.86
N PRO A 321 18.49 5.90 -12.46
CA PRO A 321 17.62 6.40 -11.41
C PRO A 321 18.18 6.22 -9.98
N LEU A 322 19.24 5.42 -9.79
CA LEU A 322 19.80 5.07 -8.48
C LEU A 322 21.03 5.93 -8.15
N MET A 323 21.04 6.54 -6.96
CA MET A 323 22.21 7.26 -6.42
C MET A 323 23.24 6.29 -5.84
N ASP A 324 24.53 6.64 -5.92
CA ASP A 324 25.61 5.82 -5.38
C ASP A 324 25.69 5.90 -3.85
N GLU A 325 25.54 7.11 -3.31
CA GLU A 325 25.56 7.36 -1.87
C GLU A 325 24.27 6.89 -1.18
N SER A 326 24.43 6.35 0.03
CA SER A 326 23.31 6.10 0.94
C SER A 326 23.08 7.29 1.87
N VAL A 327 21.83 7.56 2.20
CA VAL A 327 21.47 8.56 3.21
C VAL A 327 21.92 8.08 4.60
N PRO A 328 22.84 8.79 5.27
CA PRO A 328 23.28 8.40 6.62
C PRO A 328 22.17 8.65 7.64
N SER A 329 22.10 7.79 8.65
CA SER A 329 21.26 8.05 9.82
C SER A 329 21.91 9.12 10.71
N VAL A 330 21.09 9.81 11.51
CA VAL A 330 21.57 10.83 12.43
C VAL A 330 22.60 10.24 13.41
N ASN A 331 23.85 10.73 13.34
CA ASN A 331 25.04 10.24 14.05
C ASN A 331 25.51 8.82 13.68
N ASP A 332 25.17 8.34 12.47
CA ASP A 332 25.60 7.06 11.92
C ASP A 332 25.30 5.85 12.82
N ARG A 333 24.21 5.94 13.61
CA ARG A 333 23.74 4.86 14.49
C ARG A 333 22.23 4.96 14.74
N PRO A 334 21.56 3.87 15.13
CA PRO A 334 20.15 3.92 15.49
C PRO A 334 19.96 4.58 16.85
N TYR A 335 18.83 5.27 17.03
CA TYR A 335 18.40 5.79 18.32
C TYR A 335 18.08 4.65 19.28
N PHE A 336 17.39 3.63 18.81
CA PHE A 336 16.99 2.50 19.63
C PHE A 336 17.16 1.21 18.85
N THR A 337 17.61 0.15 19.52
CA THR A 337 17.71 -1.20 18.94
C THR A 337 17.08 -2.21 19.88
N ARG A 338 16.45 -3.23 19.29
CA ARG A 338 15.84 -4.35 20.00
C ARG A 338 16.16 -5.63 19.23
N THR A 339 17.12 -6.40 19.74
CA THR A 339 17.62 -7.64 19.10
C THR A 339 17.34 -8.89 19.93
N THR A 340 17.05 -8.73 21.23
CA THR A 340 16.82 -9.85 22.17
C THR A 340 15.37 -10.31 22.24
N SER A 341 14.46 -9.66 21.50
CA SER A 341 13.03 -9.94 21.55
C SER A 341 12.58 -10.80 20.36
N ARG A 342 11.57 -11.63 20.60
CA ARG A 342 10.94 -12.47 19.55
C ARG A 342 9.98 -11.71 18.63
N PHE A 343 9.72 -10.44 18.94
CA PHE A 343 8.75 -9.60 18.22
C PHE A 343 9.48 -8.50 17.46
N LYS A 344 8.88 -8.06 16.34
CA LYS A 344 9.39 -6.94 15.55
C LYS A 344 8.64 -5.67 15.90
N LEU A 345 9.32 -4.53 15.82
CA LEU A 345 8.69 -3.23 15.84
C LEU A 345 8.05 -2.95 14.47
N THR A 346 6.84 -2.40 14.47
CA THR A 346 6.03 -2.19 13.26
C THR A 346 5.67 -0.73 13.03
N GLN A 347 5.17 -0.03 14.04
CA GLN A 347 4.63 1.33 13.92
C GLN A 347 5.35 2.32 14.82
N ILE A 348 5.34 3.61 14.45
CA ILE A 348 6.00 4.68 15.19
C ILE A 348 5.12 5.93 15.27
N ALA A 349 5.11 6.56 16.45
CA ALA A 349 4.53 7.87 16.68
C ALA A 349 5.45 8.68 17.61
N VAL A 350 5.55 10.00 17.39
CA VAL A 350 6.55 10.83 18.08
C VAL A 350 5.94 12.11 18.63
N ASP A 351 6.24 12.39 19.89
CA ASP A 351 6.01 13.69 20.53
C ASP A 351 7.35 14.40 20.74
N THR A 352 7.62 15.44 19.95
CA THR A 352 8.85 16.25 20.05
C THR A 352 8.78 17.34 21.12
N SER A 353 7.63 17.49 21.78
CA SER A 353 7.32 18.61 22.67
C SER A 353 6.83 18.12 24.04
N ALA A 354 7.30 16.96 24.47
CA ALA A 354 6.86 16.33 25.70
C ALA A 354 7.46 17.01 26.95
N GLY A 355 6.75 16.89 28.08
CA GLY A 355 7.16 17.39 29.39
C GLY A 355 6.78 18.86 29.66
N PRO A 356 6.96 19.33 30.91
CA PRO A 356 6.51 20.67 31.33
C PRO A 356 7.15 21.81 30.52
N PHE A 357 8.40 21.62 30.10
CA PHE A 357 9.18 22.60 29.34
C PHE A 357 9.19 22.32 27.84
N LYS A 358 8.42 21.33 27.36
CA LYS A 358 8.31 20.93 25.94
C LYS A 358 9.66 20.69 25.26
N ASN A 359 10.62 20.13 26.00
CA ASN A 359 12.00 19.94 25.57
C ASN A 359 12.39 18.47 25.40
N TYR A 360 11.48 17.53 25.70
CA TYR A 360 11.73 16.10 25.55
C TYR A 360 11.09 15.56 24.27
N THR A 361 11.83 14.69 23.59
CA THR A 361 11.31 13.89 22.48
C THR A 361 10.97 12.50 22.98
N VAL A 362 9.69 12.15 23.00
CA VAL A 362 9.19 10.81 23.36
C VAL A 362 8.74 10.10 22.11
N VAL A 363 9.19 8.86 21.93
CA VAL A 363 8.82 8.00 20.79
C VAL A 363 8.04 6.80 21.30
N PHE A 364 6.92 6.53 20.64
CA PHE A 364 6.07 5.36 20.85
C PHE A 364 6.26 4.38 19.71
N LEU A 365 6.47 3.12 20.04
CA LEU A 365 6.78 2.06 19.08
C LEU A 365 5.80 0.90 19.26
N GLY A 366 5.00 0.62 18.23
CA GLY A 366 4.13 -0.55 18.19
C GLY A 366 4.89 -1.80 17.75
N SER A 367 4.43 -2.98 18.16
CA SER A 367 5.01 -4.26 17.77
C SER A 367 4.02 -5.19 17.04
N ASP A 368 4.54 -6.27 16.47
CA ASP A 368 3.74 -7.34 15.86
C ASP A 368 3.05 -8.27 16.87
N ASN A 369 3.28 -8.08 18.18
CA ASN A 369 2.67 -8.87 19.26
C ASN A 369 1.80 -8.06 20.23
N GLY A 370 1.45 -6.82 19.88
CA GLY A 370 0.49 -6.01 20.62
C GLY A 370 1.07 -5.24 21.79
N ARG A 371 2.39 -5.12 21.84
CA ARG A 371 3.09 -4.25 22.79
C ARG A 371 3.29 -2.86 22.20
N VAL A 372 3.31 -1.88 23.09
CA VAL A 372 3.72 -0.50 22.79
C VAL A 372 4.86 -0.15 23.73
N LEU A 373 6.01 0.16 23.15
CA LEU A 373 7.19 0.64 23.85
C LEU A 373 7.20 2.16 23.84
N LYS A 374 7.53 2.76 24.97
CA LYS A 374 7.72 4.20 25.13
C LYS A 374 9.18 4.47 25.42
N ILE A 375 9.86 5.19 24.54
CA ILE A 375 11.27 5.53 24.69
C ILE A 375 11.45 7.05 24.78
N LEU A 376 12.41 7.47 25.59
CA LEU A 376 12.90 8.84 25.64
C LEU A 376 14.10 8.96 24.71
N ALA A 377 14.00 9.81 23.69
CA ALA A 377 15.12 10.14 22.84
C ALA A 377 15.94 11.26 23.51
N SER A 378 17.21 10.99 23.80
CA SER A 378 18.13 12.01 24.32
C SER A 378 18.45 13.03 23.22
N THR A 379 18.20 14.30 23.49
CA THR A 379 18.40 15.43 22.56
C THR A 379 19.57 16.32 22.97
N GLU A 380 20.34 15.97 23.99
CA GLU A 380 21.45 16.80 24.47
C GLU A 380 22.76 16.47 23.77
N GLY A 381 23.23 17.38 22.90
CA GLY A 381 24.64 17.64 22.58
C GLY A 381 25.48 16.56 21.88
N ALA A 382 26.31 16.99 20.93
CA ALA A 382 27.27 16.15 20.18
C ALA A 382 28.28 15.34 21.04
N ASN A 383 28.35 15.61 22.35
CA ASN A 383 29.24 14.95 23.32
C ASN A 383 28.50 14.16 24.42
N ALA A 384 27.16 14.12 24.44
CA ALA A 384 26.47 13.21 25.36
C ALA A 384 26.36 11.84 24.71
N SER A 385 26.65 10.79 25.48
CA SER A 385 26.28 9.43 25.10
C SER A 385 24.77 9.43 24.78
N PHE A 386 24.40 9.06 23.55
CA PHE A 386 23.01 8.83 23.16
C PHE A 386 22.43 7.70 24.01
N SER A 387 22.00 8.00 25.23
CA SER A 387 21.27 7.08 26.07
C SER A 387 19.80 7.24 25.74
N THR A 388 19.31 6.43 24.81
CA THR A 388 17.86 6.24 24.71
C THR A 388 17.41 5.40 25.88
N GLN A 389 16.42 5.92 26.62
CA GLN A 389 15.91 5.25 27.79
C GLN A 389 14.54 4.64 27.46
N LEU A 390 14.41 3.32 27.62
CA LEU A 390 13.11 2.67 27.61
C LEU A 390 12.36 3.08 28.89
N LEU A 391 11.30 3.87 28.74
CA LEU A 391 10.47 4.33 29.85
C LEU A 391 9.44 3.27 30.23
N GLU A 392 8.73 2.71 29.24
CA GLU A 392 7.67 1.73 29.46
C GLU A 392 7.62 0.69 28.33
N ASP A 393 7.22 -0.54 28.67
CA ASP A 393 6.91 -1.64 27.76
C ASP A 393 5.56 -2.20 28.19
N VAL A 394 4.51 -1.85 27.45
CA VAL A 394 3.12 -2.13 27.84
C VAL A 394 2.46 -3.04 26.82
N ASP A 395 1.91 -4.17 27.28
CA ASP A 395 1.00 -4.99 26.47
C ASP A 395 -0.38 -4.32 26.47
N VAL A 396 -0.79 -3.83 25.31
CA VAL A 396 -2.04 -3.07 25.17
C VAL A 396 -3.16 -3.89 24.56
N TYR A 397 -2.85 -5.06 23.96
CA TYR A 397 -3.85 -5.90 23.33
C TYR A 397 -4.80 -6.50 24.36
N ASN A 398 -6.10 -6.39 24.12
CA ASN A 398 -7.15 -6.94 24.98
C ASN A 398 -7.85 -8.11 24.28
N PRO A 399 -7.53 -9.38 24.64
CA PRO A 399 -8.14 -10.55 24.01
C PRO A 399 -9.67 -10.57 24.10
N ASP A 400 -10.24 -10.13 25.21
CA ASP A 400 -11.69 -10.19 25.46
C ASP A 400 -12.48 -9.22 24.56
N LYS A 401 -11.83 -8.16 24.07
CA LYS A 401 -12.47 -7.13 23.24
C LYS A 401 -12.06 -7.19 21.78
N CYS A 402 -10.88 -7.69 21.47
CA CYS A 402 -10.27 -7.60 20.13
C CYS A 402 -10.29 -8.91 19.35
N ASN A 403 -10.52 -10.05 20.01
CA ASN A 403 -10.51 -11.37 19.35
C ASN A 403 -11.87 -11.70 18.70
N VAL A 404 -12.11 -11.16 17.50
CA VAL A 404 -13.38 -11.35 16.77
C VAL A 404 -13.27 -12.44 15.68
N ARG A 405 -12.10 -12.62 15.05
CA ARG A 405 -11.89 -13.55 13.92
C ARG A 405 -10.58 -14.35 14.00
N GLY A 406 -9.99 -14.45 15.20
CA GLY A 406 -8.67 -15.04 15.44
C GLY A 406 -7.73 -14.04 16.11
N GLU A 407 -6.70 -14.56 16.78
CA GLU A 407 -5.74 -13.73 17.51
C GLU A 407 -4.71 -13.12 16.54
N ASP A 408 -4.98 -11.89 16.09
CA ASP A 408 -4.01 -11.04 15.39
C ASP A 408 -3.66 -9.85 16.27
N ARG A 409 -2.46 -9.92 16.86
CA ARG A 409 -1.94 -8.92 17.81
C ARG A 409 -1.07 -7.88 17.13
N ARG A 410 -0.97 -7.87 15.80
CA ARG A 410 -0.10 -6.91 15.11
C ARG A 410 -0.66 -5.50 15.25
N VAL A 411 0.15 -4.57 15.75
CA VAL A 411 -0.19 -3.14 15.71
C VAL A 411 -0.12 -2.67 14.26
N LEU A 412 -1.27 -2.28 13.71
CA LEU A 412 -1.45 -1.83 12.33
C LEU A 412 -1.27 -0.33 12.15
N GLY A 413 -1.62 0.45 13.17
CA GLY A 413 -1.52 1.91 13.14
C GLY A 413 -1.32 2.47 14.55
N LEU A 414 -0.64 3.61 14.63
CA LEU A 414 -0.34 4.28 15.88
C LEU A 414 -0.48 5.79 15.67
N GLU A 415 -1.51 6.40 16.26
CA GLU A 415 -1.79 7.82 16.09
C GLU A 415 -1.70 8.55 17.44
N LEU A 416 -0.97 9.66 17.46
CA LEU A 416 -0.74 10.46 18.67
C LEU A 416 -1.69 11.65 18.69
N ASP A 417 -2.54 11.72 19.71
CA ASP A 417 -3.41 12.85 20.00
C ASP A 417 -2.84 13.64 21.19
N ARG A 418 -2.19 14.75 20.86
CA ARG A 418 -1.53 15.63 21.85
C ARG A 418 -2.55 16.40 22.68
N ASP A 419 -3.66 16.81 22.08
CA ASP A 419 -4.66 17.67 22.72
C ASP A 419 -5.46 16.90 23.77
N HIS A 420 -5.80 15.64 23.49
CA HIS A 420 -6.52 14.77 24.42
C HIS A 420 -5.62 13.81 25.20
N HIS A 421 -4.29 14.06 25.17
CA HIS A 421 -3.25 13.32 25.88
C HIS A 421 -3.34 11.79 25.74
N ALA A 422 -3.53 11.28 24.52
CA ALA A 422 -3.68 9.86 24.25
C ALA A 422 -2.95 9.38 22.99
N VAL A 423 -2.66 8.09 22.94
CA VAL A 423 -2.20 7.37 21.76
C VAL A 423 -3.27 6.36 21.38
N PHE A 424 -3.72 6.40 20.14
CA PHE A 424 -4.64 5.41 19.58
C PHE A 424 -3.84 4.30 18.92
N VAL A 425 -4.06 3.07 19.36
CA VAL A 425 -3.41 1.86 18.86
C VAL A 425 -4.44 1.05 18.09
N ALA A 426 -4.22 0.88 16.78
CA ALA A 426 -5.11 0.15 15.91
C ALA A 426 -4.64 -1.29 15.70
N PHE A 427 -5.57 -2.23 15.86
CA PHE A 427 -5.47 -3.65 15.56
C PHE A 427 -6.48 -4.01 14.47
N SER A 428 -6.38 -5.20 13.87
CA SER A 428 -7.35 -5.66 12.87
C SER A 428 -8.78 -5.77 13.42
N GLY A 429 -8.94 -6.09 14.71
CA GLY A 429 -10.25 -6.25 15.36
C GLY A 429 -10.73 -5.07 16.22
N CYS A 430 -9.88 -4.11 16.57
CA CYS A 430 -10.22 -3.06 17.54
C CYS A 430 -9.28 -1.85 17.48
N VAL A 431 -9.71 -0.73 18.06
CA VAL A 431 -8.85 0.44 18.33
C VAL A 431 -8.85 0.71 19.82
N ILE A 432 -7.66 0.88 20.41
CA ILE A 432 -7.47 1.06 21.85
C ILE A 432 -6.91 2.45 22.11
N ARG A 433 -7.58 3.22 22.97
CA ARG A 433 -7.09 4.50 23.48
C ARG A 433 -6.20 4.28 24.68
N VAL A 434 -4.93 4.64 24.57
CA VAL A 434 -3.92 4.53 25.62
C VAL A 434 -3.55 5.93 26.13
N PRO A 435 -3.68 6.24 27.43
CA PRO A 435 -3.26 7.54 27.95
C PRO A 435 -1.73 7.71 27.87
N LEU A 436 -1.27 8.92 27.53
CA LEU A 436 0.18 9.23 27.43
C LEU A 436 0.91 9.10 28.77
N SER A 437 0.20 9.37 29.86
CA SER A 437 0.72 9.31 31.23
C SER A 437 -0.14 8.39 32.10
N ARG A 438 0.48 7.40 32.73
CA ARG A 438 -0.15 6.47 33.68
C ARG A 438 0.31 6.74 35.11
N CYS A 439 0.34 8.02 35.52
CA CYS A 439 0.90 8.44 36.81
C CYS A 439 0.22 7.77 38.02
N SER A 440 -1.11 7.57 37.95
CA SER A 440 -1.92 6.97 39.00
C SER A 440 -1.61 5.49 39.28
N ASP A 441 -1.05 4.76 38.31
CA ASP A 441 -0.64 3.36 38.48
C ASP A 441 0.62 3.25 39.36
N TYR A 442 1.47 4.27 39.36
CA TYR A 442 2.68 4.34 40.18
C TYR A 442 2.40 4.81 41.61
N GLU A 443 1.39 5.67 41.82
CA GLU A 443 0.96 6.09 43.17
C GLU A 443 0.45 4.91 44.01
N LYS A 444 -0.22 3.93 43.39
CA LYS A 444 -0.74 2.74 44.08
C LYS A 444 0.32 1.69 44.39
N LYS A 445 1.41 1.61 43.61
CA LYS A 445 2.48 0.62 43.79
C LYS A 445 3.59 1.09 44.73
N ASN A 446 3.84 2.38 44.84
CA ASN A 446 4.90 2.93 45.68
C ASN A 446 4.34 3.56 46.98
N GLY A 447 3.84 2.71 47.87
CA GLY A 447 3.78 3.01 49.30
C GLY A 447 5.16 3.10 49.98
N GLY A 448 6.18 3.65 49.29
CA GLY A 448 7.54 3.75 49.83
C GLY A 448 8.67 3.80 48.81
N PHE A 449 8.72 4.83 47.95
CA PHE A 449 10.01 5.27 47.39
C PHE A 449 9.98 6.78 47.09
N ARG A 450 10.40 7.58 48.08
CA ARG A 450 10.66 9.00 47.91
C ARG A 450 12.04 9.18 47.26
N ARG A 451 12.08 9.42 45.94
CA ARG A 451 13.10 10.30 45.34
C ARG A 451 12.69 10.74 43.94
N PHE A 452 12.12 11.95 43.87
CA PHE A 452 12.24 13.01 42.86
C PHE A 452 10.98 13.88 43.00
N GLY A 453 11.19 15.13 43.41
CA GLY A 453 10.15 15.98 43.98
C GLY A 453 9.18 16.53 42.95
N LEU A 454 7.90 16.36 43.23
CA LEU A 454 6.81 17.25 42.84
C LEU A 454 5.87 17.37 44.06
N GLY A 455 5.32 18.57 44.28
CA GLY A 455 4.84 19.09 45.56
C GLY A 455 3.65 18.36 46.22
N TRP A 456 3.63 18.43 47.56
CA TRP A 456 2.64 17.80 48.43
C TRP A 456 1.63 18.83 48.97
N THR A 457 0.35 18.49 48.92
CA THR A 457 -0.70 19.11 49.75
C THR A 457 -1.50 18.04 50.49
N SER A 458 -1.55 18.17 51.83
CA SER A 458 -2.57 17.70 52.81
C SER A 458 -2.97 16.21 52.80
N VAL A 459 -2.55 15.35 53.73
CA VAL A 459 -2.95 15.21 55.17
C VAL A 459 -4.47 15.10 55.37
N LEU A 460 -4.95 13.88 55.68
CA LEU A 460 -5.76 13.50 56.86
C LEU A 460 -6.52 12.19 56.61
N GLY A 461 -6.39 11.22 57.52
CA GLY A 461 -7.43 10.22 57.76
C GLY A 461 -7.06 8.75 57.56
N LEU A 462 -6.10 8.21 58.31
CA LEU A 462 -6.07 6.77 58.62
C LEU A 462 -5.53 6.55 60.03
N GLY A 463 -6.33 6.99 61.00
CA GLY A 463 -6.11 6.79 62.43
C GLY A 463 -7.22 5.96 63.05
N GLU A 464 -7.61 4.82 62.44
CA GLU A 464 -8.41 3.79 63.08
C GLU A 464 -8.13 2.43 62.42
N ARG A 465 -7.21 1.64 62.99
CA ARG A 465 -7.14 0.16 62.93
C ARG A 465 -5.95 -0.41 63.71
N VAL A 466 -5.56 0.26 64.79
CA VAL A 466 -4.59 -0.27 65.77
C VAL A 466 -5.26 -0.19 67.12
N PHE A 467 -6.12 -1.16 67.44
CA PHE A 467 -6.45 -1.64 68.79
C PHE A 467 -7.56 -2.69 68.65
N GLY A 468 -7.17 -3.94 68.42
CA GLY A 468 -8.14 -5.02 68.24
C GLY A 468 -7.58 -6.42 68.12
N LEU A 469 -6.34 -6.69 68.54
CA LEU A 469 -5.77 -8.04 68.60
C LEU A 469 -4.94 -8.29 69.86
N GLY A 470 -5.17 -7.49 70.91
CA GLY A 470 -4.51 -7.60 72.22
C GLY A 470 -5.26 -8.44 73.26
N LYS A 471 -6.05 -9.45 72.85
CA LYS A 471 -6.67 -10.44 73.75
C LYS A 471 -6.91 -11.79 73.04
N ARG A 472 -5.85 -12.47 72.61
CA ARG A 472 -5.78 -13.94 72.45
C ARG A 472 -4.35 -14.46 72.67
N VAL A 473 -3.63 -13.84 73.59
CA VAL A 473 -2.36 -14.35 74.11
C VAL A 473 -2.62 -14.69 75.56
N PHE A 474 -3.13 -15.91 75.78
CA PHE A 474 -3.07 -16.72 77.02
C PHE A 474 -4.07 -17.86 76.82
N GLY A 475 -3.54 -19.02 76.42
CA GLY A 475 -4.32 -20.18 76.08
C GLY A 475 -3.79 -20.85 74.82
N LEU A 476 -2.57 -21.38 74.89
CA LEU A 476 -2.12 -22.57 74.17
C LEU A 476 -0.66 -22.92 74.54
N GLU A 477 -0.36 -22.84 75.83
CA GLU A 477 0.86 -23.45 76.41
C GLU A 477 0.73 -24.99 76.54
N ASP A 478 -0.33 -25.59 75.99
CA ASP A 478 -0.53 -27.05 75.94
C ASP A 478 -0.46 -27.65 74.53
N ARG A 479 0.34 -27.04 73.63
CA ARG A 479 0.59 -27.60 72.28
C ARG A 479 2.05 -27.87 71.93
N VAL A 480 2.94 -27.82 72.91
CA VAL A 480 4.37 -28.13 72.71
C VAL A 480 4.75 -29.55 73.16
N LEU A 481 3.84 -30.31 73.80
CA LEU A 481 4.05 -31.73 74.14
C LEU A 481 3.15 -32.71 73.36
N GLY A 482 2.85 -32.40 72.09
CA GLY A 482 2.13 -33.29 71.16
C GLY A 482 2.88 -33.61 69.86
N LEU A 483 4.07 -33.02 69.67
CA LEU A 483 4.86 -33.17 68.44
C LEU A 483 5.96 -34.25 68.54
N GLY A 484 6.24 -34.78 69.74
CA GLY A 484 7.23 -35.84 69.95
C GLY A 484 6.82 -37.23 69.48
N GLU A 485 5.53 -37.58 69.48
CA GLU A 485 5.07 -38.94 69.13
C GLU A 485 4.64 -39.10 67.66
N ARG A 486 4.45 -38.01 66.90
CA ARG A 486 4.11 -38.10 65.46
C ARG A 486 5.32 -38.28 64.55
N VAL A 487 6.53 -38.02 65.04
CA VAL A 487 7.77 -38.16 64.26
C VAL A 487 8.25 -39.63 64.20
N LEU A 488 7.93 -40.46 65.20
CA LEU A 488 8.29 -41.88 65.21
C LEU A 488 7.32 -42.78 64.40
N GLY A 489 6.08 -42.33 64.19
CA GLY A 489 5.11 -43.04 63.35
C GLY A 489 5.35 -42.90 61.84
N LEU A 490 6.01 -41.83 61.40
CA LEU A 490 6.34 -41.62 59.99
C LEU A 490 7.54 -42.46 59.54
N ARG A 491 8.48 -42.75 60.45
CA ARG A 491 9.67 -43.58 60.14
C ARG A 491 9.33 -45.04 59.82
N LYS A 492 8.22 -45.58 60.34
CA LYS A 492 7.74 -46.95 60.03
C LYS A 492 6.87 -47.04 58.76
N ARG A 493 6.33 -45.92 58.26
CA ARG A 493 5.58 -45.90 56.99
C ARG A 493 6.47 -45.73 55.77
N VAL A 494 7.67 -45.17 55.94
CA VAL A 494 8.66 -45.02 54.87
C VAL A 494 9.28 -46.37 54.47
N PHE A 495 9.55 -47.28 55.42
CA PHE A 495 10.07 -48.63 55.12
C PHE A 495 9.04 -49.58 54.47
N GLY A 496 7.73 -49.34 54.63
CA GLY A 496 6.69 -50.13 53.95
C GLY A 496 6.35 -49.66 52.52
N LEU A 497 6.92 -48.53 52.09
CA LEU A 497 6.76 -48.00 50.74
C LEU A 497 7.84 -48.49 49.77
N GLU A 498 9.03 -48.87 50.26
CA GLU A 498 10.09 -49.45 49.42
C GLU A 498 9.70 -50.83 48.84
N ASP A 499 9.02 -51.68 49.61
CA ASP A 499 8.56 -52.99 49.11
C ASP A 499 7.39 -52.91 48.10
N ARG A 500 6.59 -51.84 48.14
CA ARG A 500 5.53 -51.58 47.15
C ARG A 500 6.07 -50.97 45.85
N VAL A 501 7.23 -50.29 45.90
CA VAL A 501 7.89 -49.72 44.72
C VAL A 501 8.55 -50.83 43.88
N LEU A 502 9.06 -51.89 44.52
CA LEU A 502 9.62 -53.06 43.80
C LEU A 502 8.54 -53.92 43.12
N GLY A 503 7.35 -54.09 43.74
CA GLY A 503 6.23 -54.83 43.13
C GLY A 503 5.51 -54.08 41.99
N LEU A 504 5.65 -52.76 41.90
CA LEU A 504 5.20 -51.98 40.74
C LEU A 504 6.16 -52.10 39.55
N GLY A 505 7.45 -52.37 39.79
CA GLY A 505 8.45 -52.60 38.74
C GLY A 505 8.14 -53.81 37.85
N GLU A 506 7.70 -54.93 38.45
CA GLU A 506 7.34 -56.15 37.68
C GLU A 506 6.05 -55.98 36.87
N ARG A 507 5.10 -55.17 37.35
CA ARG A 507 3.87 -54.83 36.60
C ARG A 507 4.13 -53.85 35.45
N VAL A 508 5.15 -53.00 35.56
CA VAL A 508 5.58 -52.08 34.51
C VAL A 508 6.31 -52.84 33.38
N PHE A 509 7.11 -53.86 33.71
CA PHE A 509 7.73 -54.74 32.70
C PHE A 509 6.70 -55.58 31.91
N GLY A 510 5.67 -56.12 32.58
CA GLY A 510 4.57 -56.84 31.91
C GLY A 510 3.64 -55.94 31.06
N LEU A 511 3.58 -54.64 31.36
CA LEU A 511 2.89 -53.65 30.52
C LEU A 511 3.76 -53.25 29.31
N GLN A 512 5.08 -53.19 29.45
CA GLN A 512 5.98 -52.93 28.31
C GLN A 512 5.90 -54.00 27.22
N GLU A 513 5.80 -55.29 27.55
CA GLU A 513 5.63 -56.34 26.52
C GLU A 513 4.30 -56.26 25.78
N ARG A 514 3.22 -55.80 26.45
CA ARG A 514 1.92 -55.57 25.80
C ARG A 514 1.88 -54.28 24.97
N VAL A 515 2.71 -53.30 25.31
CA VAL A 515 2.88 -52.05 24.54
C VAL A 515 3.70 -52.31 23.26
N PHE A 516 4.73 -53.14 23.30
CA PHE A 516 5.46 -53.58 22.08
C PHE A 516 4.57 -54.38 21.12
N GLY A 517 3.67 -55.24 21.63
CA GLY A 517 2.69 -55.94 20.79
C GLY A 517 1.59 -55.03 20.18
N LEU A 518 1.34 -53.87 20.78
CA LEU A 518 0.46 -52.82 20.23
C LEU A 518 1.19 -51.98 19.19
N GLU A 519 2.48 -51.70 19.36
CA GLU A 519 3.31 -51.01 18.36
C GLU A 519 3.37 -51.80 17.05
N ASP A 520 3.49 -53.13 17.06
CA ASP A 520 3.46 -53.94 15.83
C ASP A 520 2.09 -53.92 15.13
N ARG A 521 0.99 -53.78 15.88
CA ARG A 521 -0.36 -53.59 15.31
C ARG A 521 -0.54 -52.18 14.75
N VAL A 522 0.00 -51.16 15.43
CA VAL A 522 0.02 -49.77 14.98
C VAL A 522 0.90 -49.61 13.74
N LEU A 523 2.01 -50.33 13.61
CA LEU A 523 2.85 -50.35 12.41
C LEU A 523 2.17 -51.07 11.23
N ARG A 524 1.38 -52.14 11.48
CA ARG A 524 0.52 -52.76 10.43
C ARG A 524 -0.63 -51.86 9.99
N LEU A 525 -1.27 -51.14 10.91
CA LEU A 525 -2.26 -50.11 10.61
C LEU A 525 -1.60 -48.94 9.86
N GLY A 526 -0.42 -48.51 10.28
CA GLY A 526 0.40 -47.50 9.62
C GLY A 526 0.75 -47.87 8.18
N LYS A 527 1.12 -49.12 7.90
CA LYS A 527 1.34 -49.62 6.53
C LYS A 527 0.07 -49.67 5.68
N ARG A 528 -1.10 -49.94 6.29
CA ARG A 528 -2.41 -49.86 5.60
C ARG A 528 -2.84 -48.41 5.36
N VAL A 529 -2.53 -47.50 6.28
CA VAL A 529 -2.78 -46.06 6.16
C VAL A 529 -1.84 -45.44 5.13
N PHE A 530 -0.58 -45.87 5.05
CA PHE A 530 0.36 -45.47 3.99
C PHE A 530 -0.09 -45.96 2.62
N GLY A 531 -0.57 -47.21 2.50
CA GLY A 531 -1.14 -47.72 1.25
C GLY A 531 -2.47 -47.05 0.86
N LEU A 532 -3.24 -46.53 1.84
CA LEU A 532 -4.40 -45.67 1.58
C LEU A 532 -3.96 -44.25 1.20
N GLN A 533 -2.91 -43.70 1.82
CA GLN A 533 -2.32 -42.41 1.46
C GLN A 533 -1.75 -42.42 0.05
N GLU A 534 -1.07 -43.47 -0.42
CA GLU A 534 -0.63 -43.56 -1.82
C GLU A 534 -1.81 -43.62 -2.80
N ARG A 535 -2.91 -44.28 -2.44
CA ARG A 535 -4.13 -44.29 -3.27
C ARG A 535 -4.90 -42.96 -3.22
N VAL A 536 -4.81 -42.23 -2.10
CA VAL A 536 -5.32 -40.86 -1.97
C VAL A 536 -4.45 -39.88 -2.74
N PHE A 537 -3.12 -40.05 -2.76
CA PHE A 537 -2.19 -39.25 -3.56
C PHE A 537 -2.41 -39.46 -5.06
N CYS A 538 -2.67 -40.70 -5.51
CA CYS A 538 -3.07 -40.98 -6.89
C CYS A 538 -4.47 -40.43 -7.25
N LEU A 539 -5.34 -40.18 -6.26
CA LEU A 539 -6.61 -39.48 -6.46
C LEU A 539 -6.36 -37.96 -6.48
N GLU A 540 -5.49 -37.43 -5.64
CA GLU A 540 -5.07 -36.02 -5.62
C GLU A 540 -4.37 -35.63 -6.93
N GLU A 541 -3.46 -36.45 -7.50
CA GLU A 541 -2.87 -36.16 -8.82
C GLU A 541 -3.90 -36.20 -9.96
N ARG A 542 -4.94 -37.03 -9.85
CA ARG A 542 -6.06 -37.05 -10.81
C ARG A 542 -7.01 -35.88 -10.63
N VAL A 543 -7.16 -35.38 -9.39
CA VAL A 543 -7.94 -34.18 -9.07
C VAL A 543 -7.18 -32.92 -9.50
N PHE A 544 -5.87 -32.84 -9.28
CA PHE A 544 -5.00 -31.78 -9.83
C PHE A 544 -4.99 -31.81 -11.36
N GLY A 545 -4.92 -32.98 -12.00
CA GLY A 545 -5.03 -33.09 -13.47
C GLY A 545 -6.44 -32.75 -14.02
N LEU A 546 -7.49 -32.85 -13.18
CA LEU A 546 -8.82 -32.33 -13.49
C LEU A 546 -8.89 -30.81 -13.26
N GLU A 547 -8.26 -30.28 -12.21
CA GLU A 547 -8.11 -28.85 -11.96
C GLU A 547 -7.32 -28.16 -13.08
N ASP A 548 -6.21 -28.73 -13.56
CA ASP A 548 -5.44 -28.21 -14.69
C ASP A 548 -6.25 -28.25 -16.00
N ARG A 549 -7.14 -29.24 -16.18
CA ARG A 549 -8.09 -29.28 -17.29
C ARG A 549 -9.22 -28.28 -17.15
N VAL A 550 -9.70 -28.03 -15.94
CA VAL A 550 -10.72 -27.02 -15.63
C VAL A 550 -10.14 -25.60 -15.76
N LEU A 551 -8.90 -25.38 -15.33
CA LEU A 551 -8.12 -24.16 -15.53
C LEU A 551 -7.81 -23.94 -17.02
N GLY A 552 -7.43 -24.99 -17.75
CA GLY A 552 -7.25 -24.94 -19.21
C GLY A 552 -8.55 -24.70 -19.99
N LEU A 553 -9.69 -25.19 -19.49
CA LEU A 553 -11.01 -24.82 -20.00
C LEU A 553 -11.34 -23.36 -19.64
N GLY A 554 -10.98 -22.91 -18.44
CA GLY A 554 -11.09 -21.52 -17.98
C GLY A 554 -10.31 -20.55 -18.87
N GLU A 555 -9.07 -20.86 -19.22
CA GLU A 555 -8.26 -20.07 -20.15
C GLU A 555 -8.85 -20.06 -21.57
N ARG A 556 -9.46 -21.16 -22.03
CA ARG A 556 -10.17 -21.22 -23.31
C ARG A 556 -11.46 -20.41 -23.29
N VAL A 557 -12.19 -20.40 -22.18
CA VAL A 557 -13.40 -19.58 -21.98
C VAL A 557 -13.02 -18.10 -21.86
N PHE A 558 -11.92 -17.76 -21.18
CA PHE A 558 -11.38 -16.39 -21.15
C PHE A 558 -10.85 -15.94 -22.51
N GLY A 559 -10.23 -16.85 -23.27
CA GLY A 559 -9.81 -16.62 -24.65
C GLY A 559 -10.98 -16.42 -25.61
N LEU A 560 -12.08 -17.15 -25.42
CA LEU A 560 -13.35 -16.92 -26.11
C LEU A 560 -13.97 -15.59 -25.69
N GLY A 561 -13.94 -15.23 -24.40
CA GLY A 561 -14.37 -13.93 -23.89
C GLY A 561 -13.60 -12.77 -24.54
N LYS A 562 -12.27 -12.84 -24.61
CA LYS A 562 -11.44 -11.84 -25.33
C LYS A 562 -11.75 -11.78 -26.83
N ARG A 563 -12.11 -12.91 -27.45
CA ARG A 563 -12.57 -12.95 -28.85
C ARG A 563 -13.97 -12.37 -29.02
N VAL A 564 -14.85 -12.53 -28.03
CA VAL A 564 -16.20 -11.93 -28.01
C VAL A 564 -16.10 -10.43 -27.81
N PHE A 565 -15.31 -9.93 -26.86
CA PHE A 565 -15.03 -8.50 -26.70
C PHE A 565 -14.33 -7.91 -27.94
N GLY A 566 -13.34 -8.61 -28.51
CA GLY A 566 -12.72 -8.18 -29.77
C GLY A 566 -13.65 -8.28 -30.99
N LEU A 567 -14.69 -9.12 -30.96
CA LEU A 567 -15.76 -9.14 -31.95
C LEU A 567 -16.72 -7.98 -31.72
N GLU A 568 -17.02 -7.63 -30.47
CA GLU A 568 -17.84 -6.49 -30.09
C GLU A 568 -17.18 -5.17 -30.55
N ASP A 569 -15.87 -5.00 -30.32
CA ASP A 569 -15.08 -3.88 -30.85
C ASP A 569 -15.06 -3.85 -32.39
N ARG A 570 -15.01 -5.02 -33.05
CA ARG A 570 -15.11 -5.11 -34.52
C ARG A 570 -16.52 -4.87 -35.03
N VAL A 571 -17.56 -5.20 -34.27
CA VAL A 571 -18.97 -4.91 -34.60
C VAL A 571 -19.25 -3.43 -34.42
N LEU A 572 -18.70 -2.79 -33.38
CA LEU A 572 -18.73 -1.33 -33.19
C LEU A 572 -17.96 -0.61 -34.31
N GLY A 573 -16.76 -1.09 -34.66
CA GLY A 573 -15.99 -0.55 -35.79
C GLY A 573 -16.62 -0.81 -37.17
N LEU A 574 -17.37 -1.91 -37.34
CA LEU A 574 -18.22 -2.14 -38.51
C LEU A 574 -19.42 -1.20 -38.49
N GLY A 575 -20.00 -0.91 -37.32
CA GLY A 575 -21.06 0.08 -37.12
C GLY A 575 -20.62 1.48 -37.58
N GLU A 576 -19.44 1.95 -37.15
CA GLU A 576 -18.89 3.23 -37.61
C GLU A 576 -18.62 3.26 -39.12
N ARG A 577 -18.20 2.12 -39.70
CA ARG A 577 -18.02 1.99 -41.16
C ARG A 577 -19.35 1.95 -41.91
N VAL A 578 -20.39 1.36 -41.33
CA VAL A 578 -21.74 1.34 -41.89
C VAL A 578 -22.35 2.73 -41.85
N PHE A 579 -22.21 3.47 -40.74
CA PHE A 579 -22.59 4.89 -40.66
C PHE A 579 -21.82 5.74 -41.68
N GLY A 580 -20.50 5.55 -41.81
CA GLY A 580 -19.71 6.23 -42.83
C GLY A 580 -20.06 5.84 -44.28
N LEU A 581 -20.59 4.63 -44.50
CA LEU A 581 -21.14 4.21 -45.80
C LEU A 581 -22.53 4.81 -46.04
N GLU A 582 -23.38 4.92 -45.03
CA GLU A 582 -24.67 5.62 -45.11
C GLU A 582 -24.45 7.10 -45.48
N ASP A 583 -23.49 7.79 -44.86
CA ASP A 583 -23.14 9.17 -45.21
C ASP A 583 -22.64 9.30 -46.67
N ARG A 584 -21.87 8.32 -47.16
CA ARG A 584 -21.43 8.28 -48.57
C ARG A 584 -22.58 7.95 -49.53
N VAL A 585 -23.53 7.10 -49.13
CA VAL A 585 -24.73 6.77 -49.91
C VAL A 585 -25.66 7.98 -49.98
N LEU A 586 -25.82 8.73 -48.88
CA LEU A 586 -26.55 10.00 -48.85
C LEU A 586 -25.86 11.04 -49.77
N GLY A 587 -24.54 11.16 -49.71
CA GLY A 587 -23.77 12.03 -50.60
C GLY A 587 -23.83 11.62 -52.08
N LEU A 588 -23.90 10.32 -52.38
CA LEU A 588 -24.17 9.81 -53.74
C LEU A 588 -25.61 10.11 -54.18
N GLY A 589 -26.58 9.99 -53.26
CA GLY A 589 -27.97 10.37 -53.49
C GLY A 589 -28.12 11.82 -53.91
N GLU A 590 -27.45 12.75 -53.22
CA GLU A 590 -27.42 14.16 -53.62
C GLU A 590 -26.79 14.39 -54.99
N ARG A 591 -25.71 13.67 -55.32
CA ARG A 591 -25.08 13.72 -56.65
C ARG A 591 -26.00 13.18 -57.74
N VAL A 592 -26.73 12.10 -57.48
CA VAL A 592 -27.70 11.50 -58.42
C VAL A 592 -28.90 12.44 -58.63
N LEU A 593 -29.40 13.09 -57.57
CA LEU A 593 -30.43 14.12 -57.69
C LEU A 593 -29.93 15.33 -58.49
N GLY A 594 -28.67 15.73 -58.28
CA GLY A 594 -28.00 16.77 -59.06
C GLY A 594 -27.83 16.41 -60.55
N LEU A 595 -27.52 15.14 -60.86
CA LEU A 595 -27.47 14.64 -62.25
C LEU A 595 -28.85 14.55 -62.87
N ARG A 596 -29.86 14.09 -62.12
CA ARG A 596 -31.25 14.01 -62.59
C ARG A 596 -31.78 15.40 -63.00
N LYS A 597 -31.49 16.45 -62.21
CA LYS A 597 -31.81 17.83 -62.57
C LYS A 597 -31.15 18.26 -63.89
N ARG A 598 -29.87 17.94 -64.08
CA ARG A 598 -29.16 18.26 -65.34
C ARG A 598 -29.70 17.50 -66.54
N VAL A 599 -30.15 16.26 -66.35
CA VAL A 599 -30.77 15.47 -67.43
C VAL A 599 -32.12 16.07 -67.82
N PHE A 600 -32.95 16.49 -66.85
CA PHE A 600 -34.18 17.22 -67.14
C PHE A 600 -33.92 18.54 -67.88
N ASP A 601 -32.92 19.33 -67.46
CA ASP A 601 -32.53 20.56 -68.18
C ASP A 601 -32.06 20.25 -69.63
N LEU A 602 -31.47 19.08 -69.85
CA LEU A 602 -31.05 18.64 -71.18
C LEU A 602 -32.24 18.19 -72.03
N GLU A 603 -33.18 17.45 -71.45
CA GLU A 603 -34.43 17.06 -72.11
C GLU A 603 -35.24 18.29 -72.54
N ASP A 604 -35.37 19.30 -71.69
CA ASP A 604 -36.04 20.56 -72.03
C ASP A 604 -35.35 21.29 -73.19
N ARG A 605 -34.01 21.27 -73.24
CA ARG A 605 -33.24 21.81 -74.36
C ARG A 605 -33.43 21.01 -75.65
N VAL A 606 -33.51 19.69 -75.56
CA VAL A 606 -33.75 18.80 -76.72
C VAL A 606 -35.17 18.99 -77.25
N LEU A 607 -36.17 19.13 -76.38
CA LEU A 607 -37.54 19.47 -76.76
C LEU A 607 -37.60 20.84 -77.47
N GLY A 608 -36.90 21.85 -76.93
CA GLY A 608 -36.79 23.16 -77.58
C GLY A 608 -36.08 23.13 -78.94
N LEU A 609 -35.10 22.23 -79.14
CA LEU A 609 -34.51 21.98 -80.46
C LEU A 609 -35.49 21.26 -81.40
N GLY A 610 -36.27 20.31 -80.89
CA GLY A 610 -37.33 19.63 -81.63
C GLY A 610 -38.36 20.61 -82.21
N GLU A 611 -38.85 21.55 -81.40
CA GLU A 611 -39.78 22.60 -81.86
C GLU A 611 -39.17 23.49 -82.95
N ARG A 612 -37.88 23.82 -82.83
CA ARG A 612 -37.15 24.59 -83.86
C ARG A 612 -37.03 23.81 -85.18
N VAL A 613 -36.79 22.50 -85.11
CA VAL A 613 -36.71 21.62 -86.29
C VAL A 613 -38.09 21.45 -86.94
N PHE A 614 -39.16 21.30 -86.17
CA PHE A 614 -40.53 21.29 -86.70
C PHE A 614 -40.88 22.62 -87.37
N GLY A 615 -40.56 23.76 -86.75
CA GLY A 615 -40.75 25.08 -87.35
C GLY A 615 -39.96 25.28 -88.66
N LEU A 616 -38.74 24.72 -88.76
CA LEU A 616 -37.98 24.69 -90.01
C LEU A 616 -38.65 23.79 -91.06
N ARG A 617 -39.14 22.60 -90.67
CA ARG A 617 -39.87 21.70 -91.57
C ARG A 617 -41.13 22.35 -92.13
N ASP A 618 -41.89 23.06 -91.31
CA ASP A 618 -43.09 23.78 -91.75
C ASP A 618 -42.76 24.95 -92.68
N ARG A 619 -41.65 25.65 -92.44
CA ARG A 619 -41.13 26.67 -93.38
C ARG A 619 -40.72 26.06 -94.72
N VAL A 620 -40.05 24.90 -94.72
CA VAL A 620 -39.66 24.17 -95.93
C VAL A 620 -40.90 23.65 -96.69
N LEU A 621 -41.89 23.11 -95.99
CA LEU A 621 -43.16 22.70 -96.60
C LEU A 621 -43.95 23.89 -97.16
N GLY A 622 -43.92 25.04 -96.47
CA GLY A 622 -44.49 26.29 -96.96
C GLY A 622 -43.81 26.80 -98.24
N LEU A 623 -42.48 26.72 -98.31
CA LEU A 623 -41.71 27.02 -99.53
C LEU A 623 -42.05 26.04 -100.66
N ARG A 624 -42.14 24.74 -100.36
CA ARG A 624 -42.53 23.71 -101.34
C ARG A 624 -43.94 23.97 -101.90
N LYS A 625 -44.91 24.36 -101.05
CA LYS A 625 -46.26 24.75 -101.50
C LYS A 625 -46.26 26.02 -102.38
N ARG A 626 -45.43 27.02 -102.07
CA ARG A 626 -45.28 28.23 -102.92
C ARG A 626 -44.65 27.90 -104.27
N VAL A 627 -43.65 27.02 -104.32
CA VAL A 627 -43.03 26.56 -105.56
C VAL A 627 -44.01 25.74 -106.41
N PHE A 628 -44.80 24.84 -105.80
CA PHE A 628 -45.84 24.10 -106.52
C PHE A 628 -47.02 24.98 -106.98
N GLY A 629 -47.35 26.05 -106.24
CA GLY A 629 -48.37 27.04 -106.63
C GLY A 629 -47.96 27.92 -107.83
N LEU A 630 -46.66 28.11 -108.07
CA LEU A 630 -46.15 28.83 -109.24
C LEU A 630 -46.16 28.00 -110.53
N ILE A 631 -46.27 26.66 -110.42
CA ILE A 631 -46.26 25.73 -111.58
C ILE A 631 -47.68 25.43 -112.10
N ARG A 632 -48.73 25.82 -111.37
CA ARG A 632 -50.13 25.68 -111.80
C ARG A 632 -50.84 27.03 -111.79
N LYS A 633 -50.46 27.93 -112.69
CA LYS A 633 -51.35 29.00 -113.16
C LYS A 633 -51.86 28.63 -114.56
N PRO A 634 -53.12 28.20 -114.71
CA PRO A 634 -53.75 28.12 -116.03
C PRO A 634 -54.05 29.55 -116.54
N PRO A 635 -53.97 29.82 -117.86
CA PRO A 635 -54.43 31.09 -118.43
C PRO A 635 -55.96 31.08 -118.61
N GLY A 636 -56.62 32.15 -118.16
CA GLY A 636 -58.02 32.47 -118.47
C GLY A 636 -58.95 32.32 -117.28
#